data_AF-A0A382XG75-F1
#
_entry.id   AF-A0A382XG75-F1
#
_cell.length_a   1.000
_cell.length_b   1.000
_cell.length_c   1.000
_cell.angle_alpha   90.00
_cell.angle_beta   90.00
_cell.angle_gamma   90.00
#
_symmetry.space_group_name_H-M   'P 1'
#
loop_
_entity.id
_entity.type
_entity.pdbx_description
1 polymer ?
#
loop_
_entity_poly.entity_id
_entity_poly.type
_entity_poly.pdbx_seq_one_letter_code
_entity_poly.pdbx_strand_id
1 'polypeptide(L)'
;MTLNSQYINLNKKIISCRKCRRLVTFRKKIAKEKRKQYINEKYWGKPITGFGDIRGKILLVGLAPAAHGGNRTGRVFTGDRSADFLYKCLYKAKMSNQ
;
A
#
# COMPACT_ATOMS: atom_id res chain seq x y z
N MET A 1 5.57 24.69 -9.71
CA MET A 1 5.78 23.52 -8.82
C MET A 1 6.41 22.41 -9.64
N THR A 2 7.49 21.79 -9.16
CA THR A 2 8.07 20.61 -9.82
C THR A 2 7.14 19.40 -9.66
N LEU A 3 7.21 18.42 -10.58
CA LEU A 3 6.43 17.18 -10.55
C LEU A 3 6.53 16.48 -9.17
N ASN A 4 7.72 16.51 -8.56
CA ASN A 4 7.97 15.96 -7.22
C ASN A 4 7.18 16.70 -6.11
N SER A 5 7.06 18.02 -6.18
CA SER A 5 6.30 18.80 -5.19
C SER A 5 4.81 18.47 -5.21
N GLN A 6 4.23 18.31 -6.40
CA GLN A 6 2.84 17.91 -6.56
C GLN A 6 2.58 16.50 -6.01
N TYR A 7 3.47 15.55 -6.32
CA TYR A 7 3.36 14.17 -5.84
C TYR A 7 3.43 14.08 -4.31
N ILE A 8 4.35 14.81 -3.68
CA ILE A 8 4.47 14.88 -2.21
C ILE A 8 3.18 15.44 -1.59
N ASN A 9 2.63 16.52 -2.15
CA ASN A 9 1.40 17.13 -1.64
C ASN A 9 0.19 16.20 -1.79
N LEU A 10 0.09 15.48 -2.91
CA LEU A 10 -0.94 14.46 -3.11
C LEU A 10 -0.82 13.35 -2.06
N ASN A 11 0.38 12.82 -1.84
CA ASN A 11 0.63 11.77 -0.85
C ASN A 11 0.25 12.22 0.56
N LYS A 12 0.58 13.45 0.95
CA LYS A 12 0.16 14.03 2.24
C LYS A 12 -1.37 14.06 2.38
N LYS A 13 -2.08 14.51 1.34
CA LYS A 13 -3.56 14.54 1.31
C LYS A 13 -4.17 13.13 1.39
N ILE A 14 -3.58 12.16 0.67
CA ILE A 14 -4.02 10.77 0.71
C ILE A 14 -3.86 10.21 2.13
N ILE A 15 -2.68 10.31 2.73
CA ILE A 15 -2.35 9.71 4.05
C ILE A 15 -3.21 10.32 5.18
N SER A 16 -3.53 11.61 5.11
CA SER A 16 -4.36 12.29 6.09
C SER A 16 -5.86 11.97 5.94
N CYS A 17 -6.30 11.39 4.82
CA CYS A 17 -7.72 11.16 4.54
C CYS A 17 -8.41 10.26 5.59
N ARG A 18 -9.59 10.72 6.04
CA ARG A 18 -10.48 10.04 6.99
C ARG A 18 -11.96 10.01 6.55
N LYS A 19 -12.25 10.30 5.27
CA LYS A 19 -13.64 10.45 4.75
C LYS A 19 -14.52 9.21 4.95
N CYS A 20 -13.96 8.01 4.84
CA CYS A 20 -14.72 6.77 4.91
C CYS A 20 -14.70 6.17 6.33
N ARG A 21 -15.68 6.51 7.18
CA ARG A 21 -15.75 6.06 8.60
C ARG A 21 -15.54 4.55 8.76
N ARG A 22 -16.27 3.73 7.98
CA ARG A 22 -16.15 2.27 7.98
C ARG A 22 -14.70 1.79 7.76
N LEU A 23 -14.01 2.36 6.78
CA LEU A 23 -12.63 1.97 6.44
C LEU A 23 -11.61 2.46 7.47
N VAL A 24 -11.81 3.66 8.01
CA VAL A 24 -10.97 4.20 9.09
C VAL A 24 -11.05 3.33 10.32
N THR A 25 -12.26 2.95 10.75
CA THR A 25 -12.48 2.04 11.87
C THR A 25 -11.83 0.68 11.60
N PHE A 26 -12.10 0.08 10.44
CA PHE A 26 -11.58 -1.23 10.08
C PHE A 26 -10.04 -1.28 10.11
N ARG A 27 -9.36 -0.37 9.41
CA ARG A 27 -7.90 -0.41 9.30
C ARG A 27 -7.20 -0.16 10.64
N LYS A 28 -7.77 0.70 11.50
CA LYS A 28 -7.28 0.98 12.85
C LYS A 28 -7.48 -0.22 13.78
N LYS A 29 -8.65 -0.87 13.71
CA LYS A 29 -8.93 -2.10 14.46
C LYS A 29 -7.88 -3.16 14.14
N ILE A 30 -7.65 -3.43 12.85
CA ILE A 30 -6.65 -4.41 12.41
C ILE A 30 -5.23 -4.03 12.83
N ALA A 31 -4.86 -2.75 12.76
CA ALA A 31 -3.53 -2.29 13.20
C ALA A 31 -3.31 -2.42 14.72
N LYS A 32 -4.39 -2.38 15.52
CA LYS A 32 -4.36 -2.57 16.97
C LYS A 32 -4.34 -4.06 17.34
N GLU A 33 -5.27 -4.83 16.80
CA GLU A 33 -5.46 -6.25 17.15
C GLU A 33 -4.37 -7.13 16.55
N LYS A 34 -4.00 -6.88 15.29
CA LYS A 34 -3.03 -7.63 14.50
C LYS A 34 -3.36 -9.13 14.40
N ARG A 35 -2.64 -9.85 13.54
CA ARG A 35 -2.65 -11.32 13.52
C ARG A 35 -1.51 -11.84 14.38
N LYS A 36 -1.65 -13.04 14.96
CA LYS A 36 -0.60 -13.71 15.76
C LYS A 36 0.77 -13.70 15.06
N GLN A 37 0.79 -14.03 13.76
CA GLN A 37 2.02 -14.02 12.94
C GLN A 37 2.72 -12.66 12.88
N TYR A 38 1.99 -11.55 13.08
CA TYR A 38 2.48 -10.18 12.93
C TYR A 38 2.32 -9.36 14.22
N ILE A 39 2.18 -10.01 15.38
CA ILE A 39 1.79 -9.35 16.62
C ILE A 39 2.81 -8.29 17.07
N ASN A 40 4.09 -8.56 16.82
CA ASN A 40 5.20 -7.68 17.18
C ASN A 40 5.51 -6.62 16.11
N GLU A 41 4.84 -6.66 14.95
CA GLU A 41 5.10 -5.70 13.88
C GLU A 41 4.39 -4.37 14.11
N LYS A 42 5.00 -3.28 13.64
CA LYS A 42 4.35 -1.98 13.57
C LYS A 42 3.51 -1.88 12.30
N TYR A 43 2.20 -1.74 12.45
CA TYR A 43 1.29 -1.59 11.31
C TYR A 43 1.22 -0.14 10.83
N TRP A 44 1.10 0.04 9.52
CA TRP A 44 0.86 1.34 8.88
C TRP A 44 -0.47 1.96 9.31
N GLY A 45 -1.59 1.22 9.25
CA GLY A 45 -2.91 1.64 9.77
C GLY A 45 -3.50 2.90 9.13
N LYS A 46 -2.98 3.32 7.96
CA LYS A 46 -3.29 4.57 7.26
C LYS A 46 -3.62 4.28 5.77
N PRO A 47 -4.17 5.26 5.02
CA PRO A 47 -4.24 5.16 3.57
C PRO A 47 -2.85 4.91 2.98
N ILE A 48 -2.76 4.09 1.94
CA ILE A 48 -1.52 3.84 1.21
C ILE A 48 -1.49 4.67 -0.08
N THR A 49 -0.29 5.06 -0.48
CA THR A 49 -0.04 5.81 -1.73
C THR A 49 0.44 4.87 -2.83
N GLY A 50 0.49 5.37 -4.06
CA GLY A 50 1.12 4.65 -5.17
C GLY A 50 2.61 4.38 -4.92
N PHE A 51 3.13 3.36 -5.59
CA PHE A 51 4.53 2.96 -5.59
C PHE A 51 4.96 2.59 -7.01
N GLY A 52 6.19 2.93 -7.38
CA GLY A 52 6.75 2.64 -8.70
C GLY A 52 7.46 3.84 -9.31
N ASP A 53 7.87 3.69 -10.57
CA ASP A 53 8.43 4.78 -11.36
C ASP A 53 7.32 5.77 -11.75
N ILE A 54 7.51 7.04 -11.39
CA ILE A 54 6.59 8.14 -11.76
C ILE A 54 6.54 8.38 -13.27
N ARG A 55 7.53 7.89 -14.02
CA ARG A 55 7.60 7.89 -15.49
C ARG A 55 7.24 6.54 -16.10
N GLY A 56 6.72 5.61 -15.29
CA GLY A 56 6.30 4.29 -15.76
C GLY A 56 5.24 4.38 -16.85
N LYS A 57 5.36 3.55 -17.88
CA LYS A 57 4.41 3.50 -19.02
C LYS A 57 3.20 2.59 -18.76
N ILE A 58 3.23 1.82 -17.67
CA ILE A 58 2.20 0.86 -17.28
C ILE A 58 1.77 1.17 -15.85
N LEU A 59 0.46 1.26 -15.63
CA LEU A 59 -0.15 1.46 -14.31
C LEU A 59 -0.93 0.20 -13.91
N LEU A 60 -0.56 -0.38 -12.77
CA LEU A 60 -1.30 -1.49 -12.17
C LEU A 60 -2.25 -0.97 -11.09
N VAL A 61 -3.55 -1.12 -11.32
CA VAL A 61 -4.59 -0.68 -10.39
C VAL A 61 -5.20 -1.89 -9.68
N GLY A 62 -4.98 -1.98 -8.38
CA GLY A 62 -5.59 -3.01 -7.53
C GLY A 62 -6.94 -2.56 -6.96
N LEU A 63 -7.66 -3.50 -6.34
CA LEU A 63 -8.97 -3.22 -5.73
C LEU A 63 -8.85 -2.41 -4.43
N ALA A 64 -8.14 -2.93 -3.44
CA ALA A 64 -8.00 -2.33 -2.12
C ALA A 64 -6.80 -2.91 -1.35
N PRO A 65 -6.30 -2.21 -0.31
CA PRO A 65 -5.24 -2.75 0.54
C PRO A 65 -5.72 -3.96 1.36
N ALA A 66 -4.94 -5.04 1.36
CA ALA A 66 -5.19 -6.15 2.27
C ALA A 66 -4.98 -5.74 3.73
N ALA A 67 -5.80 -6.32 4.62
CA ALA A 67 -5.79 -6.03 6.06
C ALA A 67 -4.42 -6.26 6.73
N HIS A 68 -3.66 -7.26 6.25
CA HIS A 68 -2.32 -7.60 6.74
C HIS A 68 -1.25 -7.57 5.65
N GLY A 69 -1.56 -6.99 4.49
CA GLY A 69 -0.58 -6.65 3.45
C GLY A 69 -0.32 -5.15 3.51
N GLY A 70 -0.85 -4.39 2.55
CA GLY A 70 -0.66 -2.94 2.48
C GLY A 70 -1.08 -2.16 3.76
N ASN A 71 -2.08 -2.61 4.51
CA ASN A 71 -2.43 -1.96 5.79
C ASN A 71 -1.39 -2.21 6.91
N ARG A 72 -0.60 -3.27 6.80
CA ARG A 72 0.53 -3.57 7.68
C ARG A 72 1.80 -2.86 7.20
N THR A 73 2.15 -3.07 5.93
CA THR A 73 3.45 -2.67 5.36
C THR A 73 3.50 -1.22 4.89
N GLY A 74 2.36 -0.61 4.59
CA GLY A 74 2.27 0.76 4.06
C GLY A 74 2.59 0.89 2.58
N ARG A 75 2.89 -0.21 1.87
CA ARG A 75 3.20 -0.23 0.44
C ARG A 75 2.12 -1.00 -0.33
N VAL A 76 1.66 -0.46 -1.45
CA VAL A 76 0.74 -1.18 -2.36
C VAL A 76 1.37 -2.49 -2.80
N PHE A 77 0.56 -3.54 -2.88
CA PHE A 77 1.00 -4.90 -3.24
C PHE A 77 2.22 -5.36 -2.44
N THR A 78 2.16 -5.41 -1.10
CA THR A 78 3.28 -5.92 -0.30
C THR A 78 2.82 -6.56 1.00
N GLY A 79 3.37 -7.73 1.31
CA GLY A 79 3.15 -8.41 2.59
C GLY A 79 1.93 -9.34 2.63
N ASP A 80 1.43 -9.77 1.48
CA ASP A 80 0.38 -10.78 1.35
C ASP A 80 0.61 -11.67 0.11
N ARG A 81 -0.14 -12.76 -0.01
CA ARG A 81 0.05 -13.72 -1.11
C ARG A 81 -0.24 -13.14 -2.50
N SER A 82 -1.16 -12.17 -2.59
CA SER A 82 -1.45 -11.51 -3.88
C SER A 82 -0.27 -10.67 -4.36
N ALA A 83 0.42 -9.99 -3.43
CA ALA A 83 1.66 -9.29 -3.72
C ALA A 83 2.76 -10.25 -4.17
N ASP A 84 2.95 -11.37 -3.46
CA ASP A 84 3.97 -12.36 -3.80
C ASP A 84 3.76 -12.93 -5.21
N PHE A 85 2.51 -13.21 -5.58
CA PHE A 85 2.16 -13.63 -6.94
C PHE A 85 2.46 -12.55 -7.97
N LEU A 86 2.01 -11.31 -7.72
CA LEU A 86 2.21 -10.20 -8.64
C LEU A 86 3.70 -9.94 -8.92
N TYR A 87 4.53 -9.81 -7.89
CA TYR A 87 5.95 -9.51 -8.08
C TYR A 87 6.69 -10.67 -8.76
N LYS A 88 6.36 -11.94 -8.47
CA LYS A 88 6.89 -13.08 -9.22
C LYS A 88 6.57 -13.00 -10.72
N CYS A 89 5.36 -12.58 -11.08
CA CYS A 89 4.97 -12.39 -12.49
C CYS A 89 5.71 -11.21 -13.12
N LEU A 90 5.83 -10.08 -12.42
CA LEU A 90 6.54 -8.90 -12.90
C LEU A 90 8.04 -9.17 -13.09
N TYR A 91 8.65 -9.94 -12.19
CA TYR A 91 10.04 -10.37 -12.32
C TYR A 91 10.25 -11.21 -13.57
N LYS A 92 9.39 -12.23 -13.78
CA LYS A 92 9.42 -13.07 -14.98
C LYS A 92 9.22 -12.26 -16.26
N ALA A 93 8.38 -11.22 -16.21
CA ALA A 93 8.15 -10.29 -17.31
C ALA A 93 9.27 -9.23 -17.46
N LYS A 94 10.32 -9.27 -16.63
CA LYS A 94 11.43 -8.30 -16.61
C LYS A 94 10.98 -6.85 -16.33
N MET A 95 9.92 -6.70 -15.55
CA MET A 95 9.33 -5.41 -15.15
C MET A 95 9.66 -5.01 -13.69
N SER A 96 10.22 -5.94 -12.91
CA SER A 96 10.72 -5.69 -11.55
C SER A 96 12.04 -6.42 -11.32
N ASN A 97 12.80 -5.95 -10.34
CA ASN A 97 14.04 -6.58 -9.87
C ASN A 97 13.81 -7.58 -8.72
N GLN A 98 12.55 -7.87 -8.41
CA GLN A 98 12.05 -8.76 -7.37
C GLN A 98 10.82 -9.48 -7.88
#